data_AF-A0A6G0YAY3-F1
#
_entry.id   AF-A0A6G0YAY3-F1
#
_cell.length_a   1.000
_cell.length_b   1.000
_cell.length_c   1.000
_cell.angle_alpha   90.00
_cell.angle_beta   90.00
_cell.angle_gamma   90.00
#
_symmetry.space_group_name_H-M   'P 1'
#
loop_
_entity.id
_entity.type
_entity.pdbx_description
1 polymer ?
#
loop_
_entity_poly.entity_id
_entity_poly.type
_entity_poly.pdbx_seq_one_letter_code
_entity_poly.pdbx_strand_id
1 'polypeptide(L)'
;MHRHHLLKGRDRFRLADARALRPAPAATSDSSNVHPGRSIKKRDPLAFTNHVETHPWKVTRGDTTEHAVDSARSLDQYLIEACDASMPRRRTGPGNKLPVHWWTVEIADLRRNVLSCRRNYQRSFFRLGNHGSCVARTRFLTARKELRLAIKTV
;
A
#
# COMPACT_ATOMS: atom_id res chain seq x y z
N MET A 1 -18.85 36.86 48.47
CA MET A 1 -19.64 35.78 47.81
C MET A 1 -18.69 34.80 47.13
N HIS A 2 -18.49 33.67 47.82
CA HIS A 2 -18.09 32.32 47.42
C HIS A 2 -17.35 32.12 46.08
N ARG A 3 -16.01 32.02 46.18
CA ARG A 3 -15.12 31.35 45.23
C ARG A 3 -15.26 29.83 45.39
N HIS A 4 -15.83 29.13 44.43
CA HIS A 4 -15.77 27.67 44.39
C HIS A 4 -14.50 27.22 43.66
N HIS A 5 -13.55 26.75 44.45
CA HIS A 5 -12.59 25.71 44.07
C HIS A 5 -13.34 24.47 43.58
N LEU A 6 -12.94 23.89 42.45
CA LEU A 6 -13.09 22.46 42.23
C LEU A 6 -11.92 21.93 41.39
N LEU A 7 -10.95 21.35 42.10
CA LEU A 7 -9.91 20.49 41.57
C LEU A 7 -10.59 19.23 41.01
N LYS A 8 -10.49 18.97 39.70
CA LYS A 8 -10.88 17.67 39.13
C LYS A 8 -9.63 16.81 38.98
N GLY A 9 -9.64 15.72 39.74
CA GLY A 9 -8.51 14.85 40.03
C GLY A 9 -7.92 14.13 38.82
N ARG A 10 -6.63 13.85 38.97
CA ARG A 10 -5.87 12.90 38.16
C ARG A 10 -6.12 11.51 38.74
N ASP A 11 -6.77 10.64 37.99
CA ASP A 11 -6.75 9.21 38.30
C ASP A 11 -5.88 8.45 37.32
N ARG A 12 -4.72 8.05 37.84
CA ARG A 12 -3.79 7.11 37.24
C ARG A 12 -4.30 5.70 37.57
N PHE A 13 -5.08 5.10 36.68
CA PHE A 13 -5.26 3.65 36.73
C PHE A 13 -4.35 2.98 35.69
N ARG A 14 -3.23 2.53 36.25
CA ARG A 14 -2.25 1.60 35.69
C ARG A 14 -2.95 0.25 35.51
N LEU A 15 -3.34 -0.08 34.28
CA LEU A 15 -3.70 -1.45 33.93
C LEU A 15 -2.45 -2.14 33.39
N ALA A 16 -2.07 -3.21 34.08
CA ALA A 16 -0.88 -3.99 33.88
C ALA A 16 -0.89 -4.77 32.55
N ASP A 17 0.32 -5.18 32.16
CA ASP A 17 0.68 -6.03 31.04
C ASP A 17 -0.29 -7.16 30.71
N ALA A 18 -0.72 -7.19 29.44
CA ALA A 18 -1.26 -8.37 28.77
C ALA A 18 -0.58 -8.58 27.40
N ARG A 19 0.75 -8.45 27.37
CA ARG A 19 1.59 -8.65 26.17
C ARG A 19 2.35 -9.98 26.19
N ALA A 20 1.71 -11.05 26.66
CA ALA A 20 2.28 -12.39 26.58
C ALA A 20 1.28 -13.32 25.89
N LEU A 21 1.79 -14.10 24.92
CA LEU A 21 1.10 -15.12 24.12
C LEU A 21 0.37 -14.62 22.87
N ARG A 22 1.12 -14.04 21.93
CA ARG A 22 0.84 -14.29 20.51
C ARG A 22 1.95 -15.18 19.96
N PRO A 23 1.65 -16.39 19.45
CA PRO A 23 2.65 -17.19 18.76
C PRO A 23 3.15 -16.42 17.53
N ALA A 24 4.47 -16.45 17.32
CA ALA A 24 5.11 -15.83 16.18
C ALA A 24 4.54 -16.41 14.88
N PRO A 25 4.12 -15.58 13.89
CA PRO A 25 3.74 -16.12 12.59
C PRO A 25 4.99 -16.77 11.99
N ALA A 26 4.87 -18.06 11.65
CA ALA A 26 5.89 -18.80 10.92
C ALA A 26 6.26 -18.01 9.66
N ALA A 27 7.52 -17.64 9.56
CA ALA A 27 8.06 -16.98 8.38
C ALA A 27 8.10 -17.99 7.23
N THR A 28 7.00 -18.08 6.47
CA THR A 28 7.03 -18.65 5.13
C THR A 28 7.67 -17.61 4.22
N SER A 29 9.00 -17.63 4.12
CA SER A 29 9.73 -16.92 3.07
C SER A 29 9.54 -17.67 1.75
N ASP A 30 8.30 -17.76 1.26
CA ASP A 30 8.08 -18.03 -0.15
C ASP A 30 7.92 -16.67 -0.83
N SER A 31 9.05 -16.09 -1.21
CA SER A 31 9.09 -14.93 -2.10
C SER A 31 8.75 -15.39 -3.52
N SER A 32 7.61 -16.05 -3.70
CA SER A 32 7.12 -16.41 -5.02
C SER A 32 6.73 -15.12 -5.73
N ASN A 33 7.32 -14.94 -6.89
CA ASN A 33 7.17 -13.80 -7.78
C ASN A 33 5.68 -13.63 -8.10
N VAL A 34 4.96 -12.81 -7.32
CA VAL A 34 3.51 -12.59 -7.48
C VAL A 34 3.30 -11.75 -8.73
N HIS A 35 3.35 -12.41 -9.89
CA HIS A 35 2.97 -11.79 -11.15
C HIS A 35 1.50 -11.36 -11.03
N PRO A 36 1.14 -10.11 -11.40
CA PRO A 36 -0.19 -9.54 -11.15
C PRO A 36 -1.33 -10.17 -11.99
N GLY A 37 -1.14 -11.38 -12.51
CA GLY A 37 -2.05 -12.10 -13.38
C GLY A 37 -2.06 -11.59 -14.82
N ARG A 38 -2.94 -12.17 -15.64
CA ARG A 38 -3.19 -11.74 -17.03
C ARG A 38 -4.15 -10.56 -17.10
N SER A 39 -4.05 -9.75 -18.15
CA SER A 39 -4.91 -8.57 -18.32
C SER A 39 -6.21 -8.94 -19.04
N ILE A 40 -7.22 -9.43 -18.32
CA ILE A 40 -8.53 -9.83 -18.88
C ILE A 40 -9.17 -8.72 -19.74
N LYS A 41 -9.04 -7.46 -19.31
CA LYS A 41 -9.55 -6.29 -20.07
C LYS A 41 -8.87 -6.06 -21.42
N LYS A 42 -7.70 -6.65 -21.64
CA LYS A 42 -6.92 -6.58 -22.89
C LYS A 42 -6.98 -7.90 -23.65
N ARG A 43 -7.96 -8.76 -23.35
CA ARG A 43 -8.16 -9.99 -24.10
C ARG A 43 -8.51 -9.64 -25.54
N ASP A 44 -7.72 -10.14 -26.47
CA ASP A 44 -8.01 -10.10 -27.89
C ASP A 44 -8.63 -11.44 -28.32
N PRO A 45 -9.92 -11.48 -28.68
CA PRO A 45 -10.58 -12.69 -29.13
C PRO A 45 -9.97 -13.26 -30.42
N LEU A 46 -9.51 -12.40 -31.33
CA LEU A 46 -8.99 -12.80 -32.64
C LEU A 46 -7.60 -13.43 -32.50
N ALA A 47 -6.76 -12.87 -31.61
CA ALA A 47 -5.47 -13.48 -31.30
C ALA A 47 -5.63 -14.88 -30.70
N PHE A 48 -6.68 -15.12 -29.90
CA PHE A 48 -6.98 -16.44 -29.36
C PHE A 48 -7.40 -17.43 -30.46
N THR A 49 -8.35 -17.04 -31.32
CA THR A 49 -8.81 -17.92 -32.42
C THR A 49 -7.66 -18.26 -33.36
N ASN A 50 -6.85 -17.28 -33.74
CA ASN A 50 -5.68 -17.49 -34.59
C ASN A 50 -4.68 -18.45 -33.95
N HIS A 51 -4.45 -18.37 -32.64
CA HIS A 51 -3.56 -19.29 -31.94
C HIS A 51 -4.06 -20.74 -32.00
N VAL A 52 -5.36 -20.95 -31.71
CA VAL A 52 -5.96 -22.28 -31.74
C VAL A 52 -5.97 -22.89 -33.16
N GLU A 53 -6.20 -22.06 -34.18
CA GLU A 53 -6.20 -22.49 -35.58
C GLU A 53 -4.79 -22.82 -36.08
N THR A 54 -3.79 -22.02 -35.71
CA THR A 54 -2.39 -22.23 -36.14
C THR A 54 -1.69 -23.35 -35.39
N HIS A 55 -2.06 -23.58 -34.13
CA HIS A 55 -1.45 -24.57 -33.25
C HIS A 55 -2.52 -25.51 -32.68
N PRO A 56 -3.12 -26.39 -33.49
CA PRO A 56 -4.12 -27.33 -32.99
C PRO A 56 -3.50 -28.28 -31.94
N TRP A 57 -4.08 -28.32 -30.75
CA TRP A 57 -3.67 -29.24 -29.69
C TRP A 57 -3.87 -30.70 -30.14
N LYS A 58 -2.84 -31.52 -29.95
CA LYS A 58 -2.85 -32.95 -30.31
C LYS A 58 -3.00 -33.78 -29.05
N VAL A 59 -4.09 -34.55 -29.00
CA VAL A 59 -4.37 -35.47 -27.91
C VAL A 59 -3.69 -36.81 -28.19
N THR A 60 -2.73 -37.17 -27.34
CA THR A 60 -2.24 -38.55 -27.29
C THR A 60 -3.32 -39.42 -26.64
N ARG A 61 -3.50 -40.67 -27.09
CA ARG A 61 -4.47 -41.61 -26.48
C ARG A 61 -3.71 -42.71 -25.75
N GLY A 62 -4.17 -43.03 -24.55
CA GLY A 62 -3.64 -44.11 -23.72
C GLY A 62 -4.55 -44.37 -22.52
N ASP A 63 -4.60 -45.63 -22.09
CA ASP A 63 -5.55 -46.10 -21.08
C ASP A 63 -4.99 -46.04 -19.64
N THR A 64 -3.73 -45.62 -19.50
CA THR A 64 -3.03 -45.57 -18.20
C THR A 64 -3.30 -44.26 -17.46
N THR A 65 -3.31 -44.32 -16.14
CA THR A 65 -3.46 -43.13 -15.27
C THR A 65 -2.35 -42.10 -15.49
N GLU A 66 -1.12 -42.54 -15.70
CA GLU A 66 0.03 -41.67 -16.00
C GLU A 66 -0.19 -40.88 -17.29
N HIS A 67 -0.68 -41.55 -18.33
CA HIS A 67 -1.02 -40.94 -19.60
C HIS A 67 -2.13 -39.88 -19.46
N ALA A 68 -3.12 -40.11 -18.59
CA ALA A 68 -4.16 -39.12 -18.30
C ALA A 68 -3.59 -37.87 -17.61
N VAL A 69 -2.68 -38.05 -16.64
CA VAL A 69 -2.01 -36.93 -15.95
C VAL A 69 -1.14 -36.12 -16.92
N ASP A 70 -0.38 -36.78 -17.78
CA ASP A 70 0.47 -36.11 -18.76
C ASP A 70 -0.33 -35.38 -19.84
N SER A 71 -1.44 -35.97 -20.28
CA SER A 71 -2.39 -35.30 -21.18
C SER A 71 -2.98 -34.04 -20.54
N ALA A 72 -3.31 -34.08 -19.25
CA ALA A 72 -3.82 -32.92 -18.52
C ALA A 72 -2.76 -31.81 -18.40
N ARG A 73 -1.50 -32.15 -18.10
CA ARG A 73 -0.39 -31.17 -18.07
C ARG A 73 -0.15 -30.55 -19.45
N SER A 74 -0.18 -31.35 -20.51
CA SER A 74 -0.04 -30.87 -21.88
C SER A 74 -1.16 -29.90 -22.25
N LEU A 75 -2.40 -30.20 -21.85
CA LEU A 75 -3.54 -29.30 -22.06
C LEU A 75 -3.38 -27.98 -21.28
N ASP A 76 -2.96 -28.04 -20.03
CA ASP A 76 -2.76 -26.84 -19.21
C ASP A 76 -1.69 -25.91 -19.82
N GLN A 77 -0.57 -26.48 -20.26
CA GLN A 77 0.48 -25.73 -20.95
C GLN A 77 -0.01 -25.10 -22.26
N TYR A 78 -0.79 -25.83 -23.05
CA TYR A 78 -1.41 -25.31 -24.27
C TYR A 78 -2.36 -24.14 -23.98
N LEU A 79 -3.21 -24.26 -22.95
CA LEU A 79 -4.11 -23.17 -22.55
C LEU A 79 -3.34 -21.95 -22.04
N ILE A 80 -2.21 -22.16 -21.35
CA ILE A 80 -1.32 -21.10 -20.91
C ILE A 80 -0.76 -20.31 -22.10
N GLU A 81 -0.34 -21.00 -23.17
CA GLU A 81 0.22 -20.39 -24.38
C GLU A 81 -0.85 -19.62 -25.16
N ALA A 82 -2.02 -20.21 -25.36
CA ALA A 82 -3.16 -19.53 -26.00
C ALA A 82 -3.60 -18.29 -25.21
N CYS A 83 -3.56 -18.36 -23.88
CA CYS A 83 -3.82 -17.22 -23.01
C CYS A 83 -2.71 -16.18 -23.08
N ASP A 84 -1.44 -16.56 -23.19
CA ASP A 84 -0.32 -15.62 -23.28
C ASP A 84 -0.31 -14.88 -24.63
N ALA A 85 -0.76 -15.55 -25.71
CA ALA A 85 -0.96 -14.93 -27.02
C ALA A 85 -2.13 -13.92 -27.04
N SER A 86 -3.24 -14.24 -26.35
CA SER A 86 -4.47 -13.43 -26.38
C SER A 86 -4.60 -12.42 -25.25
N MET A 87 -3.92 -12.62 -24.12
CA MET A 87 -4.00 -11.80 -22.93
C MET A 87 -2.60 -11.51 -22.39
N PRO A 88 -2.00 -10.36 -22.73
CA PRO A 88 -0.68 -10.01 -22.23
C PRO A 88 -0.66 -9.97 -20.71
N ARG A 89 0.47 -10.40 -20.13
CA ARG A 89 0.70 -10.34 -18.68
C ARG A 89 0.55 -8.91 -18.20
N ARG A 90 -0.12 -8.71 -17.06
CA ARG A 90 -0.20 -7.38 -16.46
C ARG A 90 1.22 -6.96 -16.12
N ARG A 91 1.61 -5.77 -16.60
CA ARG A 91 2.84 -5.15 -16.11
C ARG A 91 2.66 -4.94 -14.62
N THR A 92 3.59 -5.47 -13.82
CA THR A 92 3.82 -4.95 -12.48
C THR A 92 3.94 -3.43 -12.64
N GLY A 93 3.17 -2.68 -11.86
CA GLY A 93 3.27 -1.21 -11.86
C GLY A 93 4.72 -0.76 -11.66
N PRO A 94 5.06 0.52 -11.87
CA PRO A 94 6.44 1.01 -11.85
C PRO A 94 7.24 0.35 -10.72
N GLY A 95 8.19 -0.52 -11.11
CA GLY A 95 8.76 -1.60 -10.28
C GLY A 95 9.58 -1.15 -9.07
N ASN A 96 9.59 0.15 -8.78
CA ASN A 96 10.42 0.79 -7.77
C ASN A 96 9.61 1.63 -6.77
N LYS A 97 8.28 1.52 -6.75
CA LYS A 97 7.53 2.10 -5.63
C LYS A 97 7.66 1.15 -4.46
N LEU A 98 8.69 1.39 -3.64
CA LEU A 98 8.81 0.81 -2.30
C LEU A 98 7.42 0.84 -1.64
N PRO A 99 7.02 -0.20 -0.90
CA PRO A 99 5.79 -0.14 -0.12
C PRO A 99 5.84 1.12 0.74
N VAL A 100 5.01 2.10 0.37
CA VAL A 100 4.94 3.39 1.05
C VAL A 100 4.34 3.11 2.41
N HIS A 101 5.21 2.96 3.40
CA HIS A 101 4.82 3.07 4.79
C HIS A 101 4.41 4.54 4.98
N TRP A 102 3.14 4.82 4.74
CA TRP A 102 2.48 6.14 4.78
C TRP A 102 2.56 6.83 6.15
N TRP A 103 3.33 6.26 7.08
CA TRP A 103 3.55 6.70 8.44
C TRP A 103 4.99 6.43 8.90
N THR A 104 5.95 7.20 8.40
CA THR A 104 7.29 7.25 9.00
C THR A 104 7.22 8.05 10.32
N VAL A 105 8.10 7.76 11.27
CA VAL A 105 8.23 8.57 12.51
C VAL A 105 8.54 10.03 12.16
N GLU A 106 9.37 10.24 11.14
CA GLU A 106 9.72 11.57 10.61
C GLU A 106 8.49 12.34 10.09
N ILE A 107 7.62 11.72 9.28
CA ILE A 107 6.39 12.36 8.79
C ILE A 107 5.44 12.68 9.95
N ALA A 108 5.37 11.82 10.98
CA ALA A 108 4.59 12.09 12.18
C ALA A 108 5.13 13.33 12.93
N ASP A 109 6.45 13.48 13.03
CA ASP A 109 7.11 14.61 13.67
C ASP A 109 6.89 15.91 12.90
N LEU A 110 7.03 15.87 11.58
CA LEU A 110 6.72 16.99 10.69
C LEU A 110 5.25 17.42 10.81
N ARG A 111 4.31 16.47 10.91
CA ARG A 111 2.89 16.78 11.15
C ARG A 111 2.68 17.44 12.51
N ARG A 112 3.32 16.94 13.57
CA ARG A 112 3.27 17.56 14.90
C ARG A 112 3.81 19.00 14.86
N ASN A 113 4.94 19.21 14.19
CA ASN A 113 5.55 20.52 14.03
C ASN A 113 4.64 21.50 13.28
N VAL A 114 4.09 21.09 12.13
CA VAL A 114 3.15 21.91 11.34
C VAL A 114 1.94 22.33 12.17
N LEU A 115 1.35 21.41 12.94
CA LEU A 115 0.22 21.72 13.82
C LEU A 115 0.61 22.69 14.95
N SER A 116 1.80 22.53 15.52
CA SER A 116 2.33 23.46 16.55
C SER A 116 2.49 24.87 15.98
N CYS A 117 3.18 25.01 14.84
CA CYS A 117 3.37 26.30 14.16
C CYS A 117 2.05 26.92 13.73
N ARG A 118 1.09 26.13 13.24
CA ARG A 118 -0.25 26.62 12.88
C ARG A 118 -0.98 27.22 14.07
N ARG A 119 -1.00 26.52 15.22
CA ARG A 119 -1.63 27.02 16.45
C ARG A 119 -0.94 28.27 16.98
N ASN A 120 0.38 28.37 16.83
CA ASN A 120 1.13 29.57 17.20
C ASN A 120 0.75 30.74 16.28
N TYR A 121 0.82 30.54 14.96
CA TYR A 121 0.40 31.54 13.97
C TYR A 121 -1.01 32.05 14.21
N GLN A 122 -1.98 31.15 14.39
CA GLN A 122 -3.36 31.54 14.67
C GLN A 122 -3.47 32.37 15.95
N ARG A 123 -2.81 31.95 17.04
CA ARG A 123 -2.79 32.71 18.30
C ARG A 123 -2.17 34.09 18.13
N SER A 124 -1.04 34.20 17.45
CA SER A 124 -0.39 35.49 17.17
C SER A 124 -1.23 36.36 16.24
N PHE A 125 -1.87 35.79 15.23
CA PHE A 125 -2.75 36.51 14.31
C PHE A 125 -3.95 37.11 15.03
N PHE A 126 -4.61 36.34 15.90
CA PHE A 126 -5.75 36.83 16.67
C PHE A 126 -5.36 37.86 17.76
N ARG A 127 -4.12 37.85 18.26
CA ARG A 127 -3.67 38.76 19.33
C ARG A 127 -2.98 40.02 18.82
N LEU A 128 -2.16 39.90 17.78
CA LEU A 128 -1.25 40.94 17.30
C LEU A 128 -1.58 41.40 15.86
N GLY A 129 -2.62 40.82 15.26
CA GLY A 129 -3.02 41.09 13.88
C GLY A 129 -2.04 40.53 12.85
N ASN A 130 -2.24 40.94 11.60
CA ASN A 130 -1.50 40.43 10.45
C ASN A 130 0.00 40.79 10.50
N HIS A 131 0.35 42.02 10.87
CA HIS A 131 1.76 42.45 10.92
C HIS A 131 2.52 41.81 12.09
N GLY A 132 1.93 41.73 13.28
CA GLY A 132 2.57 41.13 14.45
C GLY A 132 2.69 39.59 14.39
N SER A 133 2.09 38.95 13.39
CA SER A 133 2.15 37.50 13.18
C SER A 133 3.07 37.07 12.03
N CYS A 134 3.82 38.00 11.41
CA CYS A 134 4.66 37.73 10.25
C CYS A 134 5.67 36.59 10.49
N VAL A 135 6.37 36.60 11.63
CA VAL A 135 7.35 35.56 11.99
C VAL A 135 6.68 34.20 12.17
N ALA A 136 5.54 34.16 12.86
CA ALA A 136 4.79 32.93 13.08
C ALA A 136 4.20 32.37 11.77
N ARG A 137 3.79 33.26 10.86
CA ARG A 137 3.34 32.91 9.51
C ARG A 137 4.45 32.27 8.70
N THR A 138 5.65 32.86 8.67
CA THR A 138 6.82 32.30 7.97
C THR A 138 7.16 30.91 8.51
N ARG A 139 7.23 30.76 9.85
CA ARG A 139 7.51 29.45 10.48
C ARG A 139 6.50 28.38 10.09
N PHE A 140 5.21 28.71 10.06
CA PHE A 140 4.16 27.78 9.60
C PHE A 140 4.32 27.39 8.13
N LEU A 141 4.60 28.35 7.25
CA LEU A 141 4.77 28.09 5.82
C LEU A 141 5.99 27.21 5.54
N THR A 142 7.10 27.45 6.23
CA THR A 142 8.32 26.64 6.14
C THR A 142 8.06 25.20 6.59
N ALA A 143 7.49 24.99 7.78
CA ALA A 143 7.15 23.65 8.27
C ALA A 143 6.17 22.91 7.32
N ARG A 144 5.21 23.64 6.73
CA ARG A 144 4.27 23.07 5.76
C ARG A 144 4.96 22.67 4.44
N LYS A 145 5.98 23.43 4.02
CA LYS A 145 6.79 23.10 2.84
C LYS A 145 7.61 21.84 3.09
N GLU A 146 8.27 21.75 4.24
CA GLU A 146 9.06 20.57 4.64
C GLU A 146 8.20 19.30 4.64
N LEU A 147 7.02 19.32 5.26
CA LEU A 147 6.10 18.17 5.25
C LEU A 147 5.70 17.74 3.84
N ARG A 148 5.45 18.70 2.94
CA ARG A 148 5.09 18.39 1.54
C ARG A 148 6.23 17.75 0.78
N LEU A 149 7.45 18.23 1.01
CA LEU A 149 8.64 17.66 0.39
C LEU A 149 8.85 16.23 0.88
N ALA A 150 8.79 16.01 2.20
CA ALA A 150 8.94 14.68 2.79
C ALA A 150 7.89 13.67 2.31
N ILE A 151 6.65 14.10 2.09
CA ILE A 151 5.59 13.23 1.52
C ILE A 151 5.85 12.93 0.03
N LYS A 152 6.44 13.86 -0.72
CA LYS A 152 6.69 13.69 -2.16
C LYS A 152 7.92 12.82 -2.43
N THR A 153 8.87 12.80 -1.51
CA THR A 153 10.10 11.99 -1.60
C THR A 153 9.87 10.52 -1.25
N VAL A 154 8.74 10.19 -0.61
CA VAL A 154 8.30 8.81 -0.31
C VAL A 154 7.42 8.29 -1.44
#